data_AF-A0A1A0FKZ5-F1
#
_entry.id   AF-A0A1A0FKZ5-F1
#
_cell.length_a   1.000
_cell.length_b   1.000
_cell.length_c   1.000
_cell.angle_alpha   90.00
_cell.angle_beta   90.00
_cell.angle_gamma   90.00
#
_symmetry.space_group_name_H-M   'P 1'
#
loop_
_entity.id
_entity.type
_entity.pdbx_description
1 polymer ?
#
loop_
_entity_poly.entity_id
_entity_poly.type
_entity_poly.pdbx_seq_one_letter_code
_entity_poly.pdbx_strand_id
1 'polypeptide(L)'
;MRHAQRGFTLVELMVAMVIGTIIILGAGQLFLTTFQTFQNVDKISRKQENLVFIAQRVTREIRQNGPGRFTLECESEQVQEKDQCTCTVADTDEGNQPLVSFRKDLASDAMASQCEEPVRDLGEPVESNDALYRVALPIENNGESLIFHVAHRAAVLDIENAGNGGNDGNNNGNNGNNGNNGNNGNNGNNGNGNGGNANAGGRGNPNN
;
A
#
# COMPACT_ATOMS: atom_id res chain seq x y z
N MET A 1 16.88 -36.06 -64.71
CA MET A 1 17.64 -36.44 -63.50
C MET A 1 16.64 -36.94 -62.47
N ARG A 2 16.67 -38.22 -62.10
CA ARG A 2 15.72 -38.79 -61.14
C ARG A 2 16.31 -38.65 -59.73
N HIS A 3 15.69 -37.84 -58.88
CA HIS A 3 16.05 -37.76 -57.48
C HIS A 3 15.59 -39.04 -56.78
N ALA A 4 16.54 -39.85 -56.32
CA ALA A 4 16.25 -41.01 -55.48
C ALA A 4 15.83 -40.48 -54.09
N GLN A 5 14.56 -40.68 -53.74
CA GLN A 5 14.09 -40.43 -52.38
C GLN A 5 14.67 -41.53 -51.48
N ARG A 6 15.68 -41.18 -50.69
CA ARG A 6 16.17 -42.03 -49.60
C ARG A 6 15.15 -41.95 -48.47
N GLY A 7 14.49 -43.08 -48.17
CA GLY A 7 13.58 -43.20 -47.03
C GLY A 7 14.34 -43.14 -45.70
N PHE A 8 13.68 -42.66 -44.65
CA PHE A 8 14.25 -42.59 -43.30
C PHE A 8 14.47 -43.99 -42.72
N THR A 9 15.60 -44.15 -42.04
CA THR A 9 15.88 -45.39 -41.29
C THR A 9 15.08 -45.40 -39.98
N LEU A 10 14.72 -46.58 -39.47
CA LEU A 10 14.03 -46.72 -38.18
C LEU A 10 14.84 -46.09 -37.03
N VAL A 11 16.17 -46.19 -37.12
CA VAL A 11 17.11 -45.59 -36.17
C VAL A 11 17.08 -44.07 -36.22
N GLU A 12 17.02 -43.44 -37.41
CA GLU A 12 16.87 -41.98 -37.53
C GLU A 12 15.59 -41.47 -36.86
N LEU A 13 14.49 -42.20 -37.01
CA LEU A 13 13.21 -41.82 -36.38
C LEU A 13 13.31 -41.91 -34.85
N MET A 14 13.91 -42.97 -34.32
CA MET A 14 14.13 -43.12 -32.87
C MET A 14 15.00 -41.98 -32.31
N VAL A 15 16.10 -41.64 -32.99
CA VAL A 15 16.99 -40.55 -32.57
C VAL A 15 16.28 -39.20 -32.62
N ALA A 16 15.51 -38.92 -33.68
CA ALA A 16 14.75 -37.68 -33.81
C ALA A 16 13.70 -37.52 -32.69
N MET A 17 13.01 -38.60 -32.31
CA MET A 17 12.03 -38.58 -31.22
C MET A 17 12.68 -38.35 -29.85
N VAL A 18 13.83 -38.99 -29.59
CA VAL A 18 14.59 -38.79 -28.35
C VAL A 18 15.08 -37.35 -28.24
N ILE A 19 15.69 -36.81 -29.30
CA ILE A 19 16.18 -35.43 -29.32
C ILE A 19 15.00 -34.44 -29.15
N GLY A 20 13.89 -34.65 -29.85
CA GLY A 20 12.70 -33.82 -29.71
C GLY A 20 12.14 -33.81 -28.29
N THR A 21 12.12 -34.97 -27.63
CA THR A 21 11.62 -35.10 -26.25
C THR A 21 12.51 -34.35 -25.26
N ILE A 22 13.84 -34.46 -25.41
CA ILE A 22 14.80 -33.74 -24.56
C ILE A 22 14.64 -32.22 -24.70
N ILE A 23 14.49 -31.73 -25.93
CA ILE A 23 14.33 -30.29 -26.19
C ILE A 23 13.02 -29.77 -25.57
N ILE A 24 11.91 -30.50 -25.73
CA ILE A 24 10.61 -30.11 -25.17
C ILE A 24 10.66 -30.07 -23.65
N LEU A 25 11.27 -31.08 -23.01
CA LEU A 25 11.41 -31.12 -21.55
C LEU A 25 12.30 -29.97 -21.03
N GLY A 26 13.43 -29.72 -21.69
CA GLY A 26 14.32 -28.61 -21.33
C GLY A 26 13.66 -27.24 -21.48
N ALA A 27 12.99 -27.00 -22.61
CA ALA A 27 12.24 -25.77 -22.84
C ALA A 27 11.06 -25.60 -21.87
N GLY A 28 10.37 -26.71 -21.54
CA GLY A 28 9.29 -26.73 -20.55
C GLY A 28 9.74 -26.28 -19.17
N GLN A 29 10.89 -26.76 -18.70
CA GLN A 29 11.46 -26.32 -17.41
C GLN A 29 11.76 -24.82 -17.41
N LEU A 30 12.42 -24.31 -18.45
CA LEU A 30 12.71 -22.87 -18.57
C LEU A 30 11.43 -22.02 -18.57
N PHE A 31 10.40 -22.47 -19.28
CA PHE A 31 9.11 -21.79 -19.33
C PHE A 31 8.43 -21.75 -17.96
N LEU A 32 8.43 -22.86 -17.21
CA LEU A 32 7.89 -22.94 -15.85
C LEU A 32 8.63 -22.01 -14.88
N THR A 33 9.96 -22.00 -14.91
CA THR A 33 10.78 -21.11 -14.05
C THR A 33 10.51 -19.64 -14.37
N THR A 34 10.33 -19.30 -15.65
CA THR A 34 10.00 -17.95 -16.09
C THR A 34 8.64 -17.50 -15.56
N PHE A 35 7.62 -18.37 -15.63
CA PHE A 35 6.28 -18.08 -15.10
C PHE A 35 6.28 -17.86 -13.58
N GLN A 36 7.05 -18.67 -12.84
CA GLN A 36 7.24 -18.48 -11.39
C GLN A 36 7.92 -17.16 -11.06
N THR A 37 8.91 -16.76 -11.87
CA THR A 37 9.64 -15.49 -11.70
C THR A 37 8.70 -14.29 -11.88
N PHE A 38 7.83 -14.31 -12.90
CA PHE A 38 6.86 -13.22 -13.11
C PHE A 38 5.88 -13.04 -11.94
N GLN A 39 5.35 -14.14 -11.39
CA GLN A 39 4.46 -14.07 -10.23
C GLN A 39 5.15 -13.50 -8.98
N ASN A 40 6.45 -13.71 -8.83
CA ASN A 40 7.23 -13.15 -7.73
C ASN A 40 7.46 -11.64 -7.91
N VAL A 41 7.69 -11.18 -9.13
CA VAL A 41 7.85 -9.75 -9.44
C VAL A 41 6.57 -8.97 -9.12
N ASP A 42 5.39 -9.50 -9.46
CA ASP A 42 4.11 -8.82 -9.18
C ASP A 42 3.83 -8.66 -7.69
N LYS A 43 4.25 -9.64 -6.86
CA LYS A 43 4.09 -9.56 -5.39
C LYS A 43 4.99 -8.48 -4.80
N ILE A 44 6.23 -8.36 -5.28
CA ILE A 44 7.17 -7.34 -4.83
C ILE A 44 6.68 -5.94 -5.23
N SER A 45 6.18 -5.79 -6.45
CA SER A 45 5.68 -4.51 -6.97
C SER A 45 4.58 -3.91 -6.09
N ARG A 46 3.57 -4.70 -5.70
CA ARG A 46 2.47 -4.23 -4.82
C ARG A 46 2.96 -3.82 -3.43
N LYS A 47 3.96 -4.52 -2.87
CA LYS A 47 4.55 -4.13 -1.59
C LYS A 47 5.25 -2.78 -1.67
N GLN A 48 5.99 -2.54 -2.76
CA GLN A 48 6.68 -1.27 -2.98
C GLN A 48 5.68 -0.12 -3.15
N GLU A 49 4.59 -0.34 -3.89
CA GLU A 49 3.53 0.66 -4.04
C GLU A 49 2.89 1.04 -2.70
N ASN A 50 2.49 0.03 -1.92
CA ASN A 50 1.91 0.23 -0.59
C ASN A 50 2.89 0.95 0.34
N LEU A 51 4.16 0.55 0.34
CA LEU A 51 5.20 1.18 1.15
C LEU A 51 5.38 2.66 0.79
N VAL A 52 5.55 2.96 -0.49
CA VAL A 52 5.75 4.35 -0.95
C VAL A 52 4.55 5.21 -0.59
N PHE A 53 3.34 4.69 -0.77
CA PHE A 53 2.11 5.40 -0.39
C PHE A 53 2.07 5.69 1.12
N ILE A 54 2.25 4.67 1.97
CA ILE A 54 2.24 4.83 3.43
C ILE A 54 3.33 5.82 3.86
N ALA A 55 4.56 5.65 3.37
CA ALA A 55 5.68 6.52 3.69
C ALA A 55 5.39 7.98 3.33
N GLN A 56 4.82 8.26 2.15
CA GLN A 56 4.46 9.62 1.74
C GLN A 56 3.36 10.24 2.61
N ARG A 57 2.31 9.48 2.93
CA ARG A 57 1.18 9.97 3.75
C ARG A 57 1.60 10.20 5.20
N VAL A 58 2.21 9.21 5.83
CA VAL A 58 2.66 9.28 7.23
C VAL A 58 3.75 10.32 7.40
N THR A 59 4.76 10.36 6.51
CA THR A 59 5.84 11.37 6.61
C THR A 59 5.29 12.78 6.48
N ARG A 60 4.37 13.02 5.54
CA ARG A 60 3.77 14.35 5.38
C ARG A 60 3.02 14.78 6.63
N GLU A 61 2.23 13.87 7.20
CA GLU A 61 1.45 14.15 8.41
C GLU A 61 2.34 14.44 9.62
N ILE A 62 3.30 13.56 9.91
CA ILE A 62 4.23 13.74 11.04
C ILE A 62 5.01 15.05 10.89
N ARG A 63 5.40 15.44 9.67
CA ARG A 63 6.11 16.71 9.43
C ARG A 63 5.25 17.94 9.70
N GLN A 64 3.94 17.87 9.47
CA GLN A 64 3.03 19.01 9.49
C GLN A 64 2.27 19.15 10.81
N ASN A 65 1.74 18.04 11.30
CA ASN A 65 0.78 18.00 12.41
C ASN A 65 1.28 17.14 13.60
N GLY A 66 2.34 16.35 13.41
CA GLY A 66 2.86 15.43 14.41
C GLY A 66 2.36 13.97 14.24
N PRO A 67 2.77 13.05 15.12
CA PRO A 67 2.34 11.64 15.08
C PRO A 67 0.91 11.44 15.63
N GLY A 68 0.40 10.21 15.56
CA GLY A 68 -0.83 9.79 16.25
C GLY A 68 -2.10 9.73 15.41
N ARG A 69 -2.09 10.27 14.19
CA ARG A 69 -3.22 10.18 13.26
C ARG A 69 -3.35 8.80 12.60
N PHE A 70 -2.23 8.16 12.30
CA PHE A 70 -2.24 6.87 11.61
C PHE A 70 -1.94 5.76 12.58
N THR A 71 -2.73 4.69 12.54
CA THR A 71 -2.52 3.47 13.30
C THR A 71 -2.12 2.32 12.39
N LEU A 72 -1.43 1.34 12.96
CA LEU A 72 -1.14 0.07 12.32
C LEU A 72 -1.74 -1.05 13.18
N GLU A 73 -2.47 -1.94 12.54
CA GLU A 73 -3.05 -3.14 13.13
C GLU A 73 -2.76 -4.33 12.22
N CYS A 74 -2.34 -5.46 12.80
CA CYS A 74 -2.08 -6.69 12.07
C CYS A 74 -2.96 -7.81 12.63
N GLU A 75 -3.77 -8.41 11.74
CA GLU A 75 -4.68 -9.50 12.08
C GLU A 75 -4.41 -10.73 11.20
N SER A 76 -4.66 -11.91 11.76
CA SER A 76 -4.59 -13.17 11.03
C SER A 76 -5.95 -13.44 10.37
N GLU A 77 -5.99 -13.42 9.05
CA GLU A 77 -7.18 -13.73 8.26
C GLU A 77 -7.07 -15.14 7.66
N GLN A 78 -8.14 -15.94 7.77
CA GLN A 78 -8.23 -17.24 7.10
C GLN A 78 -8.69 -17.09 5.66
N VAL A 79 -7.76 -17.16 4.71
CA VAL A 79 -8.05 -17.09 3.28
C VAL A 79 -7.82 -18.46 2.65
N GLN A 80 -8.90 -19.16 2.27
CA GLN A 80 -8.84 -20.47 1.60
C GLN A 80 -7.97 -21.49 2.36
N GLU A 81 -8.29 -21.69 3.65
CA GLU A 81 -7.61 -22.66 4.55
C GLU A 81 -6.12 -22.38 4.77
N LYS A 82 -5.63 -21.19 4.44
CA LYS A 82 -4.30 -20.70 4.81
C LYS A 82 -4.44 -19.46 5.69
N ASP A 83 -3.76 -19.47 6.84
CA ASP A 83 -3.63 -18.30 7.68
C ASP A 83 -2.73 -17.28 6.95
N GLN A 84 -3.26 -16.08 6.73
CA GLN A 84 -2.56 -14.97 6.11
C GLN A 84 -2.55 -13.79 7.07
N CYS A 85 -1.36 -13.22 7.30
CA CYS A 85 -1.22 -12.02 8.09
C CYS A 85 -1.40 -10.77 7.25
N THR A 86 -2.44 -10.02 7.55
CA THR A 86 -2.76 -8.76 6.89
C THR A 86 -2.57 -7.63 7.90
N CYS A 87 -1.69 -6.68 7.56
CA CYS A 87 -1.52 -5.45 8.31
C CYS A 87 -2.22 -4.30 7.59
N THR A 88 -2.99 -3.52 8.32
CA THR A 88 -3.77 -2.40 7.81
C THR A 88 -3.32 -1.12 8.50
N VAL A 89 -3.05 -0.09 7.69
CA VAL A 89 -2.85 1.28 8.16
C VAL A 89 -4.18 2.01 8.06
N ALA A 90 -4.62 2.62 9.16
CA ALA A 90 -5.90 3.33 9.24
C ALA A 90 -5.73 4.80 9.65
N ASP A 91 -6.68 5.65 9.25
CA ASP A 91 -6.76 7.08 9.58
C ASP A 91 -7.72 7.26 10.75
N THR A 92 -7.22 7.66 11.91
CA THR A 92 -8.04 7.83 13.12
C THR A 92 -8.90 9.08 13.07
N ASP A 93 -8.49 10.12 12.33
CA ASP A 93 -9.26 11.36 12.16
C ASP A 93 -10.54 11.13 11.33
N GLU A 94 -10.53 10.13 10.45
CA GLU A 94 -11.65 9.76 9.58
C GLU A 94 -12.41 8.52 10.09
N GLY A 95 -12.42 8.31 11.42
CA GLY A 95 -13.18 7.23 12.04
C GLY A 95 -12.55 5.84 11.86
N ASN A 96 -11.23 5.77 11.89
CA ASN A 96 -10.42 4.56 11.68
C ASN A 96 -10.60 3.97 10.26
N GLN A 97 -10.67 4.84 9.25
CA GLN A 97 -10.81 4.41 7.86
C GLN A 97 -9.54 3.69 7.39
N PRO A 98 -9.63 2.48 6.79
CA PRO A 98 -8.45 1.80 6.26
C PRO A 98 -7.91 2.54 5.04
N LEU A 99 -6.63 2.92 5.06
CA LEU A 99 -5.95 3.49 3.89
C LEU A 99 -5.36 2.42 2.99
N VAL A 100 -4.56 1.52 3.57
CA VAL A 100 -3.80 0.50 2.86
C VAL A 100 -3.66 -0.74 3.72
N SER A 101 -3.92 -1.89 3.10
CA SER A 101 -3.65 -3.21 3.69
C SER A 101 -2.55 -3.91 2.89
N PHE A 102 -1.62 -4.54 3.60
CA PHE A 102 -0.52 -5.30 3.00
C PHE A 102 -0.29 -6.61 3.75
N ARG A 103 0.35 -7.57 3.09
CA ARG A 103 0.68 -8.86 3.70
C ARG A 103 1.97 -8.73 4.51
N LYS A 104 1.96 -9.22 5.74
CA LYS A 104 3.15 -9.47 6.56
C LYS A 104 3.60 -10.90 6.27
N ASP A 105 4.76 -11.03 5.63
CA ASP A 105 5.33 -12.36 5.38
C ASP A 105 5.85 -12.92 6.70
N LEU A 106 5.36 -14.08 7.15
CA LEU A 106 5.92 -14.74 8.32
C LEU A 106 6.94 -15.80 7.89
N ALA A 107 7.99 -15.99 8.70
CA ALA A 107 8.83 -17.17 8.56
C ALA A 107 7.96 -18.44 8.72
N SER A 108 8.26 -19.49 7.92
CA SER A 108 7.42 -20.69 7.77
C SER A 108 7.04 -21.40 9.07
N ASP A 109 7.76 -21.13 10.16
CA ASP A 109 7.65 -21.85 11.42
C ASP A 109 6.94 -21.02 12.52
N ALA A 110 6.59 -19.76 12.22
CA ALA A 110 5.99 -18.82 13.15
C ALA A 110 4.51 -18.59 12.82
N MET A 111 3.69 -19.63 12.92
CA MET A 111 2.27 -19.57 12.54
C MET A 111 1.43 -18.92 13.67
N ALA A 112 0.60 -17.94 13.30
CA ALA A 112 -0.40 -17.22 14.08
C ALA A 112 0.08 -16.28 15.22
N SER A 113 0.88 -16.73 16.19
CA SER A 113 1.17 -15.91 17.40
C SER A 113 2.05 -14.68 17.16
N GLN A 114 2.77 -14.61 16.05
CA GLN A 114 3.60 -13.45 15.65
C GLN A 114 2.88 -12.50 14.67
N CYS A 115 1.63 -12.83 14.35
CA CYS A 115 0.78 -12.03 13.46
C CYS A 115 0.11 -10.89 14.20
N GLU A 116 -0.46 -11.21 15.36
CA GLU A 116 -1.20 -10.27 16.20
C GLU A 116 -0.24 -9.23 16.77
N GLU A 117 -0.30 -8.03 16.21
CA GLU A 117 0.29 -6.84 16.80
C GLU A 117 -0.84 -5.95 17.29
N PRO A 118 -0.79 -5.47 18.56
CA PRO A 118 -1.79 -4.56 19.06
C PRO A 118 -1.79 -3.28 18.23
N VAL A 119 -2.96 -2.66 18.11
CA VAL A 119 -3.11 -1.35 17.48
C VAL A 119 -2.09 -0.38 18.08
N ARG A 120 -1.20 0.14 17.23
CA ARG A 120 -0.17 1.11 17.62
C ARG A 120 -0.16 2.29 16.67
N ASP A 121 0.14 3.45 17.22
CA ASP A 121 0.30 4.67 16.44
C ASP A 121 1.59 4.61 15.61
N LEU A 122 1.51 5.13 14.39
CA LEU A 122 2.68 5.31 13.53
C LEU A 122 3.36 6.64 13.88
N GLY A 123 4.61 6.53 14.34
CA GLY A 123 5.45 7.68 14.72
C GLY A 123 5.74 7.70 16.21
N GLU A 124 6.49 6.72 16.69
CA GLU A 124 6.96 6.69 18.08
C GLU A 124 8.06 7.74 18.27
N PRO A 125 8.04 8.54 19.35
CA PRO A 125 9.11 9.51 19.61
C PRO A 125 10.45 8.80 19.84
N VAL A 126 11.54 9.39 19.34
CA VAL A 126 12.90 8.89 19.58
C VAL A 126 13.46 9.53 20.85
N GLU A 127 13.85 8.72 21.85
CA GLU A 127 14.29 9.21 23.17
C GLU A 127 15.43 10.24 23.14
N SER A 128 16.27 10.23 22.10
CA SER A 128 17.39 11.17 21.97
C SER A 128 17.03 12.50 21.30
N ASN A 129 15.85 12.61 20.69
CA ASN A 129 15.44 13.79 19.93
C ASN A 129 13.91 13.89 19.81
N ASP A 130 13.33 14.82 20.57
CA ASP A 130 11.88 15.09 20.61
C ASP A 130 11.29 15.56 19.27
N ALA A 131 12.15 15.98 18.33
CA ALA A 131 11.74 16.35 16.99
C ALA A 131 11.78 15.17 16.00
N LEU A 132 12.33 14.01 16.37
CA LEU A 132 12.40 12.82 15.53
C LEU A 132 11.41 11.74 15.97
N TYR A 133 10.70 11.21 14.99
CA TYR A 133 9.74 10.13 15.17
C TYR A 133 10.16 8.93 14.33
N ARG A 134 10.04 7.74 14.90
CA ARG A 134 10.33 6.46 14.28
C ARG A 134 9.04 5.83 13.77
N VAL A 135 9.02 5.50 12.48
CA VAL A 135 7.93 4.76 11.85
C VAL A 135 8.47 3.39 11.46
N ALA A 136 7.76 2.33 11.84
CA ALA A 136 8.14 0.95 11.61
C ALA A 136 6.98 0.17 10.98
N LEU A 137 7.22 -0.44 9.82
CA LEU A 137 6.24 -1.18 9.03
C LEU A 137 6.74 -2.62 8.75
N PRO A 138 6.02 -3.67 9.19
CA PRO A 138 6.42 -5.07 9.00
C PRO A 138 6.14 -5.57 7.57
N ILE A 139 6.73 -4.93 6.56
CA ILE A 139 6.48 -5.18 5.13
C ILE A 139 7.65 -5.88 4.42
N GLU A 140 8.80 -6.01 5.09
CA GLU A 140 9.96 -6.73 4.58
C GLU A 140 9.66 -8.23 4.42
N ASN A 141 10.58 -8.93 3.75
CA ASN A 141 10.54 -10.39 3.72
C ASN A 141 10.77 -10.93 5.14
N ASN A 142 10.08 -12.02 5.50
CA ASN A 142 10.09 -12.62 6.85
C ASN A 142 9.46 -11.76 7.96
N GLY A 143 8.84 -10.63 7.62
CA GLY A 143 8.02 -9.86 8.56
C GLY A 143 8.82 -8.89 9.42
N GLU A 144 10.10 -8.68 9.05
CA GLU A 144 10.92 -7.62 9.62
C GLU A 144 10.30 -6.25 9.33
N SER A 145 10.59 -5.30 10.21
CA SER A 145 10.13 -3.92 10.06
C SER A 145 11.09 -3.11 9.21
N LEU A 146 10.57 -2.52 8.13
CA LEU A 146 11.23 -1.38 7.51
C LEU A 146 11.03 -0.16 8.41
N ILE A 147 12.14 0.44 8.84
CA ILE A 147 12.15 1.57 9.76
C ILE A 147 12.63 2.81 9.03
N PHE A 148 11.90 3.92 9.17
CA PHE A 148 12.34 5.23 8.75
C PHE A 148 12.04 6.28 9.82
N HIS A 149 12.78 7.38 9.76
CA HIS A 149 12.68 8.46 10.72
C HIS A 149 12.11 9.71 10.06
N VAL A 150 11.24 10.41 10.77
CA VAL A 150 10.58 11.63 10.29
C VAL A 150 10.75 12.73 11.32
N ALA A 151 11.21 13.90 10.88
CA ALA A 151 11.33 15.06 11.74
C ALA A 151 10.04 15.90 11.74
N HIS A 152 9.51 16.23 12.92
CA HIS A 152 8.38 17.15 13.05
C HIS A 152 8.87 18.60 12.97
N ARG A 153 8.34 19.36 12.01
CA ARG A 153 8.87 20.69 11.65
C ARG A 153 8.85 21.66 12.84
N ALA A 154 7.76 21.73 13.59
CA ALA A 154 7.65 22.68 14.69
C ALA A 154 8.69 22.41 15.79
N ALA A 155 8.85 21.14 16.16
CA ALA A 155 9.83 20.73 17.17
C ALA A 155 11.28 21.02 16.75
N VAL A 156 11.63 20.90 15.46
CA VAL A 156 12.98 21.27 14.97
C VAL A 156 13.23 22.77 15.12
N LEU A 157 12.25 23.60 14.79
CA LEU A 157 12.38 25.06 14.87
C LEU A 157 12.49 25.54 16.32
N ASP A 158 11.81 24.87 17.25
CA ASP A 158 11.90 25.18 18.68
C ASP A 158 13.29 24.85 19.25
N ILE A 159 13.93 23.77 18.77
CA ILE A 159 15.32 23.43 19.13
C ILE A 159 16.30 24.50 18.59
N GLU A 160 16.13 24.95 17.34
CA GLU A 160 16.96 26.02 16.77
C GLU A 160 16.79 27.35 17.52
N ASN A 161 15.55 27.70 17.87
CA ASN A 161 15.26 28.91 18.63
C ASN A 161 15.73 28.83 20.09
N ALA A 162 15.68 27.66 20.73
CA ALA A 162 16.25 27.44 22.06
C ALA A 162 17.79 27.55 22.07
N GLY A 163 18.45 27.17 20.98
CA GLY A 163 19.88 27.40 20.77
C GLY A 163 20.25 28.86 20.45
N ASN A 164 19.28 29.66 20.00
CA ASN A 164 19.45 31.07 19.62
C ASN A 164 18.65 32.05 20.51
N GLY A 165 18.22 31.59 21.69
CA GLY A 165 17.36 32.32 22.60
C GLY A 165 18.14 33.09 23.66
N GLY A 166 18.72 34.24 23.27
CA GLY A 166 18.58 35.40 24.13
C GLY A 166 17.09 35.68 24.30
N ASN A 167 16.66 35.89 25.55
CA ASN A 167 15.31 36.29 25.97
C ASN A 167 14.46 36.91 24.87
N ASP A 168 13.27 36.37 24.62
CA ASP A 168 12.06 37.16 24.51
C ASP A 168 10.82 36.30 24.77
N GLY A 169 9.94 36.84 25.61
CA GLY A 169 8.90 36.10 26.32
C GLY A 169 7.65 35.74 25.52
N ASN A 170 6.85 34.90 26.16
CA ASN A 170 5.42 34.67 25.98
C ASN A 170 4.86 34.91 24.56
N ASN A 171 4.60 33.84 23.83
CA ASN A 171 3.43 33.81 22.94
C ASN A 171 2.73 32.46 22.98
N ASN A 172 1.58 32.49 23.64
CA ASN A 172 0.55 31.46 23.59
C ASN A 172 -0.11 31.55 22.20
N GLY A 173 0.43 30.81 21.23
CA GLY A 173 0.00 30.84 19.83
C GLY A 173 -0.69 29.54 19.43
N ASN A 174 -1.95 29.38 19.82
CA ASN A 174 -2.85 28.38 19.25
C ASN A 174 -3.07 28.77 17.77
N ASN A 175 -2.33 28.17 16.83
CA ASN A 175 -2.52 28.46 15.40
C ASN A 175 -3.37 27.38 14.74
N GLY A 176 -4.56 27.82 14.33
CA GLY A 176 -5.64 26.99 13.85
C GLY A 176 -5.36 26.25 12.56
N ASN A 177 -5.98 25.08 12.52
CA ASN A 177 -6.32 24.30 11.34
C ASN A 177 -7.03 25.17 10.28
N ASN A 178 -6.49 25.27 9.06
CA ASN A 178 -7.29 25.25 7.82
C ASN A 178 -6.39 25.09 6.58
N GLY A 179 -6.50 23.93 5.93
CA GLY A 179 -5.80 23.62 4.68
C GLY A 179 -6.48 22.51 3.91
N ASN A 180 -7.80 22.62 3.75
CA ASN A 180 -8.61 21.72 2.94
C ASN A 180 -8.15 21.82 1.47
N ASN A 181 -7.34 20.89 0.99
CA ASN A 181 -6.99 20.81 -0.42
C ASN A 181 -7.92 19.80 -1.11
N GLY A 182 -8.88 20.33 -1.84
CA GLY A 182 -9.93 19.58 -2.52
C GLY A 182 -9.36 18.51 -3.46
N ASN A 183 -9.85 17.29 -3.28
CA ASN A 183 -9.62 16.22 -4.24
C ASN A 183 -10.67 16.37 -5.36
N ASN A 184 -10.24 16.93 -6.49
CA ASN A 184 -11.04 16.93 -7.71
C ASN A 184 -10.80 15.60 -8.46
N GLY A 185 -11.80 14.72 -8.41
CA GLY A 185 -11.76 13.39 -9.01
C GLY A 185 -13.12 12.98 -9.59
N ASN A 186 -13.52 13.69 -10.65
CA ASN A 186 -14.24 13.17 -11.83
C ASN A 186 -15.39 12.17 -11.61
N ASN A 187 -16.63 12.65 -11.50
CA ASN A 187 -17.82 11.82 -11.70
C ASN A 187 -18.36 12.01 -13.13
N GLY A 188 -17.91 11.16 -14.04
CA GLY A 188 -18.44 11.07 -15.39
C GLY A 188 -19.60 10.08 -15.43
N ASN A 189 -20.83 10.56 -15.31
CA ASN A 189 -21.99 9.91 -15.95
C ASN A 189 -23.16 10.89 -16.06
N ASN A 190 -23.25 11.61 -17.18
CA ASN A 190 -24.47 12.33 -17.56
C ASN A 190 -25.05 11.67 -18.81
N GLY A 191 -26.11 10.90 -18.58
CA GLY A 191 -26.86 10.23 -19.62
C GLY A 191 -28.20 9.80 -19.08
N ASN A 192 -29.11 10.75 -18.87
CA ASN A 192 -30.52 10.46 -19.10
C ASN A 192 -31.32 11.72 -19.42
N GLY A 193 -31.74 11.82 -20.68
CA GLY A 193 -32.73 12.78 -21.11
C GLY A 193 -34.14 12.25 -20.83
N ASN A 194 -34.96 13.07 -20.19
CA ASN A 194 -36.40 13.17 -20.43
C ASN A 194 -36.86 14.44 -19.71
N GLY A 195 -37.42 15.44 -20.36
CA GLY A 195 -38.64 15.33 -21.16
C GLY A 195 -39.76 15.93 -20.31
N GLY A 196 -40.27 17.09 -20.74
CA GLY A 196 -40.95 18.05 -19.88
C GLY A 196 -42.23 17.58 -19.20
N ASN A 197 -42.70 18.38 -18.23
CA ASN A 197 -44.09 18.76 -18.21
C ASN A 197 -44.28 20.11 -17.52
N ALA A 198 -44.92 21.02 -18.23
CA ALA A 198 -45.45 22.26 -17.72
C ALA A 198 -46.74 21.97 -16.94
N ASN A 199 -46.97 22.64 -15.82
CA ASN A 199 -48.35 22.98 -15.47
C ASN A 199 -48.41 24.33 -14.75
N ALA A 200 -49.14 25.23 -15.40
CA ALA A 200 -49.52 26.53 -14.92
C ALA A 200 -50.98 26.49 -14.47
N GLY A 201 -51.30 27.23 -13.40
CA GLY A 201 -52.67 27.56 -13.00
C GLY A 201 -53.19 26.69 -11.84
N GLY A 202 -53.84 27.23 -10.81
CA GLY A 202 -54.24 28.60 -10.54
C GLY A 202 -55.17 28.65 -9.33
N ARG A 203 -55.39 29.88 -8.84
CA ARG A 203 -56.58 30.42 -8.14
C ARG A 203 -56.90 29.94 -6.71
N GLY A 204 -56.86 30.92 -5.79
CA GLY A 204 -57.90 31.29 -4.79
C GLY A 204 -58.17 30.29 -3.66
N ASN A 205 -58.48 30.64 -2.41
CA ASN A 205 -58.93 31.84 -1.72
C ASN A 205 -58.82 31.51 -0.19
N PRO A 206 -59.20 32.35 0.80
CA PRO A 206 -58.52 32.40 2.09
C PRO A 206 -59.37 31.72 3.17
N ASN A 207 -58.88 31.67 4.42
CA ASN A 207 -59.61 32.12 5.61
C ASN A 207 -58.95 31.59 6.89
N ASN A 208 -58.99 32.47 7.89
CA ASN A 208 -58.63 32.36 9.31
C ASN A 208 -57.15 32.31 9.69
#